data_AF-A0AAJ1RXE0-F1
#
_entry.id   AF-A0AAJ1RXE0-F1
#
_cell.length_a   1.000
_cell.length_b   1.000
_cell.length_c   1.000
_cell.angle_alpha   90.00
_cell.angle_beta   90.00
_cell.angle_gamma   90.00
#
_symmetry.space_group_name_H-M   'P 1'
#
loop_
_entity.id
_entity.type
_entity.pdbx_description
1 polymer ?
#
loop_
_entity_poly.entity_id
_entity_poly.type
_entity_poly.pdbx_seq_one_letter_code
_entity_poly.pdbx_strand_id
1 'polypeptide(L)'
;IGEGKTREDHKSVSDQLYAAYAQGRELRGLVAIVGEDALNERDLQMLKFADIFEDQFLRQSRDDDRSIAEGTLDLAWNLLTNIDSKFLVRLDQKWIDKYHPTEKKS
;
A
#
# COMPACT_ATOMS: atom_id res chain seq x y z
N ILE A 1 16.85 5.89 -5.17
CA ILE A 1 15.85 4.80 -5.24
C ILE A 1 15.79 4.29 -6.67
N GLY A 2 15.44 3.03 -6.90
CA GLY A 2 15.48 2.39 -8.22
C GLY A 2 16.57 1.33 -8.37
N GLU A 3 16.71 0.84 -9.60
CA GLU A 3 17.68 -0.16 -10.04
C GLU A 3 19.12 0.23 -9.65
N GLY A 4 19.93 -0.73 -9.22
CA GLY A 4 21.31 -0.52 -8.76
C GLY A 4 21.48 0.18 -7.40
N LYS A 5 20.38 0.58 -6.73
CA LYS A 5 20.42 1.15 -5.36
C LYS A 5 19.48 0.46 -4.38
N THR A 6 18.26 0.13 -4.81
CA THR A 6 17.21 -0.48 -3.96
C THR A 6 16.51 -1.60 -4.71
N ARG A 7 15.45 -1.26 -5.46
CA ARG A 7 14.76 -2.12 -6.43
C ARG A 7 14.07 -1.24 -7.47
N GLU A 8 13.82 -1.77 -8.65
CA GLU A 8 13.29 -1.06 -9.82
C GLU A 8 11.87 -0.47 -9.62
N ASP A 9 11.06 -1.09 -8.76
CA ASP A 9 9.66 -0.74 -8.45
C ASP A 9 9.53 0.26 -7.29
N HIS A 10 10.61 0.53 -6.55
CA HIS A 10 10.57 1.29 -5.30
C HIS A 10 9.82 2.63 -5.44
N LYS A 11 10.10 3.40 -6.49
CA LYS A 11 9.44 4.71 -6.67
C LYS A 11 7.92 4.55 -6.82
N SER A 12 7.48 3.66 -7.70
CA SER A 12 6.05 3.44 -7.96
C SER A 12 5.34 2.90 -6.73
N VAL A 13 5.95 1.96 -6.01
CA VAL A 13 5.42 1.42 -4.75
C VAL A 13 5.28 2.52 -3.70
N SER A 14 6.33 3.33 -3.50
CA SER A 14 6.30 4.44 -2.56
C SER A 14 5.21 5.45 -2.91
N ASP A 15 5.06 5.82 -4.18
CA ASP A 15 4.05 6.77 -4.64
C ASP A 15 2.62 6.23 -4.42
N GLN A 16 2.42 4.92 -4.65
CA GLN A 16 1.13 4.26 -4.43
C GLN A 16 0.78 4.17 -2.94
N LEU A 17 1.71 3.74 -2.08
CA LEU A 17 1.51 3.67 -0.63
C LEU A 17 1.16 5.06 -0.07
N TYR A 18 1.91 6.09 -0.48
CA TYR A 18 1.69 7.46 -0.03
C TYR A 18 0.29 7.95 -0.40
N ALA A 19 -0.13 7.74 -1.64
CA ALA A 19 -1.44 8.17 -2.12
C ALA A 19 -2.59 7.44 -1.39
N ALA A 20 -2.47 6.12 -1.23
CA ALA A 20 -3.49 5.33 -0.54
C ALA A 20 -3.61 5.73 0.94
N TYR A 21 -2.48 5.92 1.62
CA TYR A 21 -2.46 6.34 3.02
C TYR A 21 -3.00 7.76 3.21
N ALA A 22 -2.59 8.71 2.37
CA ALA A 22 -3.09 10.09 2.45
C ALA A 22 -4.61 10.14 2.27
N GLN A 23 -5.14 9.42 1.28
CA GLN A 23 -6.58 9.33 1.05
C GLN A 23 -7.31 8.66 2.21
N GLY A 24 -6.80 7.53 2.73
CA GLY A 24 -7.40 6.86 3.88
C GLY A 24 -7.46 7.75 5.12
N ARG A 25 -6.43 8.58 5.37
CA ARG A 25 -6.44 9.56 6.45
C ARG A 25 -7.48 10.65 6.29
N GLU A 26 -7.67 11.19 5.09
CA GLU A 26 -8.73 12.17 4.81
C GLU A 26 -10.12 11.55 5.01
N LEU A 27 -10.29 10.30 4.58
CA LEU A 27 -11.54 9.56 4.71
C LEU A 27 -11.93 9.29 6.16
N ARG A 28 -10.98 9.11 7.09
CA ARG A 28 -11.30 9.01 8.53
C ARG A 28 -12.08 10.23 9.04
N GLY A 29 -11.71 11.43 8.58
CA GLY A 29 -12.41 12.66 8.93
C GLY A 29 -13.82 12.70 8.33
N LEU A 30 -13.96 12.26 7.08
CA LEU A 30 -15.26 12.17 6.41
C LEU A 30 -16.18 11.16 7.10
N VAL A 31 -15.68 9.98 7.44
CA VAL A 31 -16.42 8.91 8.14
C VAL A 31 -16.96 9.40 9.48
N ALA A 32 -16.19 10.19 10.23
CA ALA A 32 -16.64 10.76 11.49
C ALA A 32 -17.85 11.72 11.34
N ILE A 33 -18.09 12.24 10.13
CA ILE A 33 -19.18 13.17 9.82
C ILE A 33 -20.38 12.43 9.22
N VAL A 34 -20.16 11.57 8.22
CA VAL A 34 -21.24 10.98 7.41
C VAL A 34 -21.50 9.49 7.68
N GLY A 35 -20.63 8.82 8.46
CA GLY A 35 -20.67 7.38 8.68
C GLY A 35 -19.92 6.58 7.61
N GLU A 36 -19.46 5.38 7.97
CA GLU A 36 -18.69 4.49 7.07
C GLU A 36 -19.54 3.98 5.90
N ASP A 37 -20.84 3.75 6.12
CA ASP A 37 -21.78 3.26 5.10
C ASP A 37 -21.96 4.20 3.90
N ALA A 38 -21.54 5.46 4.02
CA ALA A 38 -21.59 6.44 2.95
C ALA A 38 -20.41 6.34 1.97
N LEU A 39 -19.38 5.54 2.28
CA LEU A 39 -18.20 5.39 1.43
C LEU A 39 -18.46 4.42 0.27
N ASN A 40 -17.86 4.74 -0.89
CA ASN A 40 -17.81 3.79 -2.01
C ASN A 40 -16.74 2.71 -1.76
N GLU A 41 -16.77 1.65 -2.57
CA GLU A 41 -15.85 0.50 -2.46
C GLU A 41 -14.37 0.91 -2.42
N ARG A 42 -13.96 1.86 -3.28
CA ARG A 42 -12.59 2.34 -3.35
C ARG A 42 -12.20 3.05 -2.06
N ASP A 43 -13.03 3.96 -1.58
CA ASP A 43 -12.76 4.74 -0.38
C ASP A 43 -12.72 3.84 0.87
N LEU A 44 -13.61 2.86 0.95
CA LEU A 44 -13.59 1.86 2.02
C LEU A 44 -12.26 1.08 2.05
N GLN A 45 -11.73 0.70 0.88
CA GLN A 45 -10.43 0.03 0.79
C GLN A 45 -9.28 0.95 1.20
N MET A 46 -9.29 2.22 0.81
CA MET A 46 -8.25 3.20 1.21
C MET A 46 -8.29 3.48 2.72
N LEU A 47 -9.49 3.55 3.30
CA LEU A 47 -9.69 3.71 4.74
C LEU A 47 -9.07 2.53 5.50
N LYS A 48 -9.44 1.30 5.15
CA LYS A 48 -8.89 0.08 5.75
C LYS A 48 -7.39 -0.05 5.54
N PHE A 49 -6.91 0.29 4.34
CA PHE A 49 -5.49 0.28 4.03
C PHE A 49 -4.70 1.21 4.96
N ALA A 50 -5.22 2.40 5.30
CA ALA A 50 -4.51 3.31 6.19
C ALA A 50 -4.29 2.73 7.60
N ASP A 51 -5.28 2.01 8.15
CA ASP A 51 -5.15 1.33 9.44
C ASP A 51 -4.09 0.22 9.39
N ILE A 52 -4.13 -0.62 8.35
CA ILE A 52 -3.18 -1.72 8.15
C ILE A 52 -1.76 -1.19 7.92
N PHE A 53 -1.63 -0.09 7.17
CA PHE A 53 -0.34 0.56 6.91
C PHE A 53 0.30 1.09 8.20
N GLU A 54 -0.48 1.74 9.07
CA GLU A 54 0.03 2.19 10.38
C GLU A 54 0.45 1.02 11.28
N ASP A 55 -0.34 -0.06 11.30
CA ASP A 55 -0.14 -1.20 12.18
C ASP A 55 1.00 -2.13 11.74
N GLN A 56 1.24 -2.26 10.44
CA GLN A 56 2.21 -3.24 9.90
C GLN A 56 3.45 -2.58 9.28
N PHE A 57 3.27 -1.46 8.57
CA PHE A 57 4.38 -0.78 7.89
C PHE A 57 5.13 0.18 8.80
N LEU A 58 4.39 1.05 9.52
CA LEU A 58 4.98 2.07 10.38
C LEU A 58 5.36 1.52 11.76
N ARG A 59 4.57 0.60 12.31
CA ARG A 59 4.91 -0.05 13.57
C ARG A 59 6.04 -1.06 13.33
N GLN A 60 7.25 -0.66 13.70
CA GLN A 60 8.41 -1.55 13.78
C GLN A 60 8.76 -1.71 15.25
N SER A 61 9.05 -2.95 15.66
CA SER A 61 9.55 -3.19 17.01
C SER A 61 10.92 -2.52 17.17
N ARG A 62 11.31 -2.20 18.40
CA ARG A 62 12.63 -1.63 18.69
C ARG A 62 13.80 -2.50 18.21
N ASP A 63 13.55 -3.79 18.04
CA ASP A 63 14.52 -4.81 17.63
C ASP A 63 14.37 -5.25 16.16
N ASP A 64 13.48 -4.62 15.37
CA ASP A 64 13.29 -4.91 13.95
C ASP A 64 14.31 -4.13 13.10
N ASP A 65 15.23 -4.83 12.43
CA ASP A 65 16.10 -4.26 11.38
C ASP A 65 15.62 -4.73 10.00
N ARG A 66 14.81 -3.91 9.33
CA ARG A 66 14.21 -4.26 8.02
C ARG A 66 15.10 -3.79 6.88
N SER A 67 15.56 -4.74 6.05
CA SER A 67 16.23 -4.41 4.80
C SER A 67 15.25 -3.75 3.82
N ILE A 68 15.71 -2.77 3.04
CA ILE A 68 14.84 -2.03 2.11
C ILE A 68 14.29 -2.94 1.00
N ALA A 69 15.12 -3.80 0.41
CA ALA A 69 14.76 -4.55 -0.80
C ALA A 69 13.90 -5.78 -0.54
N GLU A 70 14.20 -6.55 0.52
CA GLU A 70 13.50 -7.82 0.84
C GLU A 70 12.54 -7.67 2.03
N GLY A 71 12.74 -6.68 2.90
CA GLY A 71 11.84 -6.44 4.03
C GLY A 71 10.75 -5.42 3.70
N THR A 72 11.16 -4.19 3.41
CA THR A 72 10.22 -3.05 3.31
C THR A 72 9.38 -3.10 2.04
N LEU A 73 9.98 -3.35 0.88
CA LEU A 73 9.24 -3.35 -0.38
C LEU A 73 8.34 -4.58 -0.53
N ASP A 74 8.73 -5.75 -0.03
CA ASP A 74 7.88 -6.94 -0.06
C ASP A 74 6.70 -6.79 0.91
N LEU A 75 6.93 -6.22 2.09
CA LEU A 75 5.85 -5.83 2.99
C LEU A 75 4.90 -4.83 2.31
N ALA A 76 5.43 -3.82 1.62
CA ALA A 76 4.59 -2.87 0.89
C ALA A 76 3.67 -3.56 -0.13
N TRP A 77 4.20 -4.51 -0.92
CA TRP A 77 3.39 -5.29 -1.86
C TRP A 77 2.33 -6.15 -1.16
N ASN A 78 2.66 -6.76 -0.03
CA ASN A 78 1.69 -7.51 0.78
C ASN A 78 0.58 -6.61 1.31
N LEU A 79 0.87 -5.36 1.69
CA LEU A 79 -0.16 -4.42 2.14
C LEU A 79 -1.05 -3.97 0.98
N LEU A 80 -0.47 -3.77 -0.21
CA LEU A 80 -1.19 -3.36 -1.40
C LEU A 80 -2.21 -4.40 -1.89
N THR A 81 -2.10 -5.68 -1.50
CA THR A 81 -3.13 -6.70 -1.83
C THR A 81 -4.48 -6.44 -1.16
N ASN A 82 -4.55 -5.56 -0.17
CA ASN A 82 -5.81 -5.13 0.45
C ASN A 82 -6.58 -4.12 -0.42
N ILE A 83 -5.95 -3.62 -1.48
CA ILE A 83 -6.54 -2.73 -2.47
C ILE A 83 -6.71 -3.53 -3.76
N ASP A 84 -7.88 -3.46 -4.37
CA ASP A 84 -8.14 -4.04 -5.69
C ASP A 84 -7.13 -3.48 -6.71
N SER A 85 -6.53 -4.35 -7.52
CA SER A 85 -5.52 -3.97 -8.51
C SER A 85 -6.00 -2.88 -9.48
N LYS A 86 -7.31 -2.81 -9.76
CA LYS A 86 -7.92 -1.74 -10.58
C LYS A 86 -7.77 -0.35 -9.96
N PHE A 87 -7.54 -0.25 -8.65
CA PHE A 87 -7.34 1.01 -7.92
C PHE A 87 -5.86 1.35 -7.68
N LEU A 88 -4.93 0.48 -8.08
CA LEU A 88 -3.48 0.68 -7.98
C LEU A 88 -2.92 1.53 -9.14
N VAL A 89 -3.52 2.69 -9.38
CA VAL A 89 -3.30 3.50 -10.59
C VAL A 89 -1.91 4.12 -10.73
N ARG A 90 -1.08 4.10 -9.68
CA ARG A 90 0.30 4.63 -9.70
C ARG A 90 1.35 3.55 -9.95
N LEU A 91 0.93 2.29 -10.07
CA LEU A 91 1.79 1.16 -10.38
C LEU A 91 1.69 0.84 -11.87
N ASP A 92 2.83 0.72 -12.54
CA ASP A 92 2.85 0.17 -13.89
C ASP A 92 2.43 -1.31 -13.84
N GLN A 93 1.67 -1.77 -14.84
CA GLN A 93 1.21 -3.16 -14.91
C GLN A 93 2.37 -4.17 -14.81
N LYS A 94 3.51 -3.87 -15.44
CA LYS A 94 4.73 -4.70 -15.36
C LYS A 94 5.21 -4.97 -13.93
N TRP A 95 4.95 -4.05 -12.99
CA TRP A 95 5.34 -4.22 -11.59
C TRP A 95 4.31 -5.02 -10.82
N ILE A 96 3.02 -4.81 -11.11
CA ILE A 96 1.94 -5.63 -10.57
C ILE A 96 2.17 -7.10 -10.96
N ASP A 97 2.41 -7.38 -12.24
CA ASP A 97 2.63 -8.74 -12.74
C ASP A 97 3.87 -9.41 -12.12
N LYS A 98 4.91 -8.62 -11.80
CA LYS A 98 6.20 -9.12 -11.31
C LYS A 98 6.23 -9.33 -9.78
N TYR A 99 5.58 -8.44 -9.03
CA TYR A 99 5.75 -8.35 -7.58
C TYR A 99 4.45 -8.54 -6.78
N HIS A 100 3.27 -8.39 -7.37
CA HIS A 100 2.01 -8.49 -6.64
C HIS A 100 1.70 -9.95 -6.23
N PRO A 101 1.59 -10.27 -4.93
CA PRO A 101 1.50 -11.65 -4.44
C PRO A 101 0.31 -12.45 -4.95
N THR A 102 -0.86 -11.81 -5.14
CA THR A 102 -2.08 -12.50 -5.59
C THR A 102 -2.19 -12.61 -7.11
N GLU A 103 -1.42 -11.81 -7.86
CA GLU A 103 -1.34 -11.89 -9.34
C GLU A 103 -0.13 -12.72 -9.80
N LYS A 104 0.73 -13.18 -8.86
CA LYS A 104 1.67 -14.28 -9.12
C LYS A 104 0.86 -15.53 -9.41
N LYS A 105 0.50 -15.70 -10.68
CA LYS A 105 -0.10 -16.91 -11.24
C LYS A 105 0.63 -18.13 -10.70
N SER A 106 -0.13 -19.05 -10.11
CA SER A 106 0.24 -20.47 -10.09
C SER A 106 0.49 -20.98 -11.50
#